data_AF-A0A1C6FG06-F1
#
_entry.id   AF-A0A1C6FG06-F1
#
_cell.length_a   1.000
_cell.length_b   1.000
_cell.length_c   1.000
_cell.angle_alpha   90.00
_cell.angle_beta   90.00
_cell.angle_gamma   90.00
#
_symmetry.space_group_name_H-M   'P 1'
#
loop_
_entity.id
_entity.type
_entity.pdbx_description
1 polymer ?
#
loop_
_entity_poly.entity_id
_entity_poly.type
_entity_poly.pdbx_seq_one_letter_code
_entity_poly.pdbx_strand_id
1 'polypeptide(L)'
;MKKEKITSFLSGVVSCTLVLGLATTALAATGNMSFGRVNVRLNSEEVFAQGEELRTDAGQAIPSSITYTDETGGDTTYVPLSYLSRLLDTPVGWDQASKTVKLGYSAALPGDGKPGSGGIGFEETDNPSAGLTDLPLKAVGSVAAPFQEVEPIPTDDMDRGISYAIAPTDYTSQEGYENAVPMSVGNGEYCSVTVTNHNSYPLLFTLGRAYNQGSDEIYTHIPAGQTVTRTVKFEKDPNALTSPKLLVAVGYYEAIEDMHISIKAVQFSK
;
A
#
# COMPACT_ATOMS: atom_id res chain seq x y z
N MET A 1 40.17 71.94 -4.78
CA MET A 1 39.66 70.78 -4.01
C MET A 1 38.17 70.45 -4.25
N LYS A 2 37.58 70.65 -5.45
CA LYS A 2 36.14 70.37 -5.70
C LYS A 2 35.84 69.22 -6.69
N LYS A 3 36.78 68.80 -7.55
CA LYS A 3 36.54 67.76 -8.57
C LYS A 3 36.55 66.34 -8.00
N GLU A 4 37.43 66.03 -7.04
CA GLU A 4 37.60 64.65 -6.54
C GLU A 4 36.44 64.12 -5.68
N LYS A 5 35.71 65.02 -5.01
CA LYS A 5 34.56 64.65 -4.16
C LYS A 5 33.34 64.19 -4.95
N ILE A 6 33.15 64.73 -6.17
CA ILE A 6 32.01 64.38 -7.04
C ILE A 6 32.24 63.02 -7.69
N THR A 7 33.48 62.71 -8.09
CA THR A 7 33.83 61.42 -8.71
C THR A 7 33.66 60.25 -7.74
N SER A 8 34.02 60.44 -6.47
CA SER A 8 33.83 59.42 -5.42
C SER A 8 32.35 59.16 -5.13
N PHE A 9 31.52 60.21 -5.13
CA PHE A 9 30.06 60.07 -4.96
C PHE A 9 29.40 59.34 -6.13
N LEU A 10 29.75 59.68 -7.38
CA LEU A 10 29.24 58.97 -8.56
C LEU A 10 29.69 57.50 -8.60
N SER A 11 30.93 57.20 -8.20
CA SER A 11 31.43 55.82 -8.11
C SER A 11 30.64 54.97 -7.10
N GLY A 12 30.22 55.57 -5.97
CA GLY A 12 29.34 54.94 -5.00
C GLY A 12 27.94 54.64 -5.54
N VAL A 13 27.33 55.59 -6.27
CA VAL A 13 26.01 55.41 -6.89
C VAL A 13 26.05 54.32 -7.97
N VAL A 14 27.10 54.29 -8.80
CA VAL A 14 27.30 53.25 -9.82
C VAL A 14 27.50 51.87 -9.18
N SER A 15 28.26 51.80 -8.08
CA SER A 15 28.46 50.54 -7.36
C SER A 15 27.17 50.03 -6.72
N CYS A 16 26.36 50.91 -6.12
CA CYS A 16 25.06 50.53 -5.56
C CYS A 16 24.07 50.09 -6.65
N THR A 17 24.02 50.78 -7.80
CA THR A 17 23.15 50.37 -8.92
C THR A 17 23.59 49.05 -9.54
N LEU A 18 24.90 48.78 -9.61
CA LEU A 18 25.41 47.50 -10.08
C LEU A 18 25.03 46.36 -9.11
N VAL A 19 25.21 46.56 -7.80
CA VAL A 19 24.85 45.58 -6.76
C VAL A 19 23.33 45.34 -6.73
N LEU A 20 22.52 46.40 -6.82
CA LEU A 20 21.07 46.29 -6.87
C LEU A 20 20.58 45.62 -8.17
N GLY A 21 21.21 45.92 -9.31
CA GLY A 21 20.89 45.30 -10.61
C GLY A 21 21.24 43.80 -10.66
N LEU A 22 22.37 43.41 -10.07
CA LEU A 22 22.77 42.01 -9.93
C LEU A 22 21.86 41.26 -8.93
N ALA A 23 21.43 41.91 -7.85
CA ALA A 23 20.48 41.33 -6.89
C ALA A 23 19.09 41.09 -7.52
N THR A 24 18.62 41.95 -8.42
CA THR A 24 17.36 41.74 -9.14
C THR A 24 17.41 40.58 -10.13
N THR A 25 18.56 40.31 -10.75
CA THR A 25 18.69 39.18 -11.69
C THR A 25 18.71 37.82 -11.00
N ALA A 26 19.17 37.74 -9.74
CA ALA A 26 19.12 36.51 -8.96
C ALA A 26 17.72 36.19 -8.43
N LEU A 27 16.89 37.21 -8.15
CA LEU A 27 15.52 37.02 -7.67
C LEU A 27 14.51 36.70 -8.80
N ALA A 28 14.79 37.09 -10.05
CA ALA A 28 13.95 36.72 -11.20
C ALA A 28 14.20 35.27 -11.67
N ALA A 29 15.36 34.69 -11.36
CA ALA A 29 15.69 33.31 -11.71
C ALA A 29 14.98 32.26 -10.84
N THR A 30 14.31 32.67 -9.75
CA THR A 30 13.43 31.80 -8.95
C THR A 30 11.96 31.84 -9.43
N GLY A 31 11.67 32.56 -10.52
CA GLY A 31 10.35 33.07 -10.87
C GLY A 31 9.31 32.14 -11.48
N ASN A 32 9.61 30.87 -11.74
CA ASN A 32 8.65 29.97 -12.42
C ASN A 32 8.14 28.84 -11.53
N MET A 33 8.49 28.79 -10.23
CA MET A 33 8.10 27.70 -9.34
C MET A 33 7.50 28.25 -8.06
N SER A 34 6.31 27.76 -7.70
CA SER A 34 5.63 28.11 -6.46
C SER A 34 5.23 26.85 -5.70
N PHE A 35 5.34 26.88 -4.37
CA PHE A 35 5.18 25.70 -3.53
C PHE A 35 3.88 25.76 -2.73
N GLY A 36 3.23 24.61 -2.55
CA GLY A 36 2.07 24.43 -1.67
C GLY A 36 0.88 25.32 -2.02
N ARG A 37 0.59 25.55 -3.31
CA ARG A 37 -0.48 26.46 -3.75
C ARG A 37 -1.85 25.83 -3.87
N VAL A 38 -1.99 24.51 -3.77
CA VAL A 38 -3.26 23.82 -4.02
C VAL A 38 -3.76 23.06 -2.80
N ASN A 39 -5.08 22.93 -2.72
CA ASN A 39 -5.74 22.00 -1.82
C ASN A 39 -6.05 20.73 -2.60
N VAL A 40 -5.88 19.57 -1.98
CA VAL A 40 -6.34 18.30 -2.54
C VAL A 40 -7.44 17.75 -1.66
N ARG A 41 -8.53 17.31 -2.29
CA ARG A 41 -9.64 16.64 -1.61
C ARG A 41 -9.94 15.31 -2.29
N LEU A 42 -10.21 14.28 -1.50
CA LEU A 42 -10.63 12.96 -1.95
C LEU A 42 -11.88 12.56 -1.18
N ASN A 43 -12.92 12.07 -1.86
CA ASN A 43 -14.18 11.65 -1.22
C ASN A 43 -14.80 12.71 -0.29
N SER A 44 -14.64 14.00 -0.62
CA SER A 44 -15.05 15.16 0.19
C SER A 44 -14.24 15.43 1.46
N GLU A 45 -13.22 14.63 1.76
CA GLU A 45 -12.25 14.90 2.82
C GLU A 45 -11.05 15.68 2.28
N GLU A 46 -10.52 16.59 3.09
CA GLU A 46 -9.30 17.32 2.77
C GLU A 46 -8.09 16.42 3.01
N VAL A 47 -7.31 16.22 1.95
CA VAL A 47 -6.14 15.34 1.94
C VAL A 47 -4.91 16.11 2.41
N PHE A 48 -4.73 17.31 1.88
CA PHE A 48 -3.79 18.30 2.39
C PHE A 48 -4.20 19.69 1.92
N ALA A 49 -3.92 20.68 2.76
CA ALA A 49 -4.24 22.07 2.56
C ALA A 49 -3.14 22.83 1.81
N GLN A 50 -3.53 23.97 1.23
CA GLN A 50 -2.60 24.97 0.72
C GLN A 50 -1.63 25.39 1.84
N GLY A 51 -0.33 25.38 1.55
CA GLY A 51 0.74 25.75 2.48
C GLY A 51 1.17 24.66 3.45
N GLU A 52 0.56 23.46 3.37
CA GLU A 52 0.95 22.34 4.22
C GLU A 52 2.28 21.71 3.78
N GLU A 53 3.12 21.35 4.75
CA GLU A 53 4.30 20.52 4.52
C GLU A 53 3.96 19.06 4.78
N LEU A 54 4.19 18.21 3.78
CA LEU A 54 4.03 16.76 3.93
C LEU A 54 5.32 16.16 4.47
N ARG A 55 5.23 14.99 5.12
CA ARG A 55 6.40 14.25 5.58
C ARG A 55 6.56 12.93 4.83
N THR A 56 7.77 12.66 4.38
CA THR A 56 8.12 11.34 3.85
C THR A 56 8.21 10.31 4.98
N ASP A 57 8.29 9.02 4.65
CA ASP A 57 8.48 7.96 5.64
C ASP A 57 9.79 8.10 6.43
N ALA A 58 10.78 8.78 5.84
CA ALA A 58 12.03 9.14 6.51
C ALA A 58 11.91 10.39 7.40
N GLY A 59 10.70 10.95 7.56
CA GLY A 59 10.42 12.13 8.37
C GLY A 59 10.78 13.46 7.71
N GLN A 60 11.25 13.46 6.46
CA GLN A 60 11.69 14.67 5.77
C GLN A 60 10.49 15.50 5.30
N ALA A 61 10.50 16.80 5.59
CA ALA A 61 9.50 17.73 5.08
C ALA A 61 9.66 17.95 3.57
N ILE A 62 8.55 17.85 2.84
CA ILE A 62 8.43 18.12 1.40
C ILE A 62 7.22 19.02 1.15
N PRO A 63 7.23 19.85 0.09
CA PRO A 63 6.08 20.67 -0.25
C PRO A 63 4.89 19.80 -0.69
N SER A 64 3.68 20.20 -0.31
CA SER A 64 2.43 19.52 -0.72
C SER A 64 2.13 19.62 -2.21
N SER A 65 2.63 20.67 -2.88
CA SER A 65 2.56 20.81 -4.32
C SER A 65 3.68 21.68 -4.88
N ILE A 66 3.95 21.53 -6.17
CA ILE A 66 4.84 22.41 -6.93
C ILE A 66 4.07 22.89 -8.14
N THR A 67 3.91 24.20 -8.30
CA THR A 67 3.27 24.79 -9.46
C THR A 67 4.34 25.49 -10.30
N TYR A 68 4.50 25.02 -11.54
CA TYR A 68 5.35 25.61 -12.55
C TYR A 68 4.55 26.56 -13.43
N THR A 69 5.03 27.80 -13.59
CA THR A 69 4.44 28.78 -14.51
C THR A 69 5.33 28.87 -15.75
N ASP A 70 4.78 28.60 -16.92
CA ASP A 70 5.51 28.68 -18.19
C ASP A 70 5.70 30.12 -18.69
N GLU A 71 6.47 30.29 -19.76
CA GLU A 71 6.79 31.60 -20.35
C GLU A 71 5.55 32.35 -20.88
N THR A 72 4.44 31.65 -21.09
CA THR A 72 3.15 32.21 -21.52
C THR A 72 2.21 32.53 -20.36
N GLY A 73 2.64 32.26 -19.11
CA GLY A 73 1.85 32.43 -17.91
C GLY A 73 0.91 31.25 -17.59
N GLY A 74 1.10 30.10 -18.23
CA GLY A 74 0.33 28.88 -17.98
C GLY A 74 0.85 28.12 -16.75
N ASP A 75 -0.04 27.83 -15.81
CA ASP A 75 0.29 27.09 -14.59
C ASP A 75 0.11 25.57 -14.75
N THR A 76 1.15 24.81 -14.40
CA THR A 76 1.14 23.35 -14.29
C THR A 76 1.44 22.93 -12.87
N THR A 77 0.54 22.18 -12.22
CA THR A 77 0.73 21.73 -10.83
C THR A 77 1.12 20.27 -10.75
N TYR A 78 2.21 20.00 -10.02
CA TYR A 78 2.71 18.69 -9.64
C TYR A 78 2.34 18.40 -8.18
N VAL A 79 1.89 17.17 -7.94
CA VAL A 79 1.49 16.67 -6.62
C VAL A 79 2.28 15.41 -6.27
N PRO A 80 2.68 15.21 -5.00
CA PRO A 80 3.44 14.02 -4.60
C PRO A 80 2.64 12.73 -4.78
N LEU A 81 3.05 11.93 -5.78
CA LEU A 81 2.39 10.69 -6.14
C LEU A 81 2.35 9.67 -4.99
N SER A 82 3.43 9.55 -4.22
CA SER A 82 3.52 8.61 -3.08
C SER A 82 2.52 8.91 -1.96
N TYR A 83 2.10 10.18 -1.84
CA TYR A 83 1.06 10.58 -0.90
C TYR A 83 -0.31 10.21 -1.46
N LEU A 84 -0.56 10.58 -2.73
CA LEU A 84 -1.82 10.25 -3.40
C LEU A 84 -2.07 8.74 -3.49
N SER A 85 -1.02 7.95 -3.69
CA SER A 85 -1.13 6.51 -3.82
C SER A 85 -1.57 5.81 -2.54
N ARG A 86 -1.19 6.35 -1.36
CA ARG A 86 -1.68 5.87 -0.06
C ARG A 86 -3.18 6.11 0.07
N LEU A 87 -3.65 7.26 -0.40
CA LEU A 87 -5.08 7.61 -0.38
C LEU A 87 -5.90 6.71 -1.30
N LEU A 88 -5.34 6.44 -2.47
CA LEU A 88 -5.95 5.60 -3.49
C LEU A 88 -5.75 4.11 -3.22
N ASP A 89 -5.12 3.75 -2.10
CA ASP A 89 -4.74 2.39 -1.70
C ASP A 89 -4.16 1.60 -2.90
N THR A 90 -3.25 2.26 -3.62
CA THR A 90 -2.64 1.77 -4.84
C THR A 90 -1.13 1.67 -4.63
N PRO A 91 -0.51 0.49 -4.83
CA PRO A 91 0.94 0.36 -4.75
C PRO A 91 1.67 1.27 -5.74
N VAL A 92 2.78 1.86 -5.32
CA VAL A 92 3.67 2.64 -6.19
C VAL A 92 5.11 2.21 -5.96
N GLY A 93 5.81 1.99 -7.07
CA GLY A 93 7.17 1.49 -7.10
C GLY A 93 8.00 2.25 -8.12
N TRP A 94 9.30 2.31 -7.86
CA TRP A 94 10.27 2.89 -8.77
C TRP A 94 11.20 1.80 -9.28
N ASP A 95 11.20 1.58 -10.60
CA ASP A 95 12.17 0.72 -11.25
C ASP A 95 13.31 1.56 -11.80
N GLN A 96 14.47 1.46 -11.15
CA GLN A 96 15.67 2.20 -11.49
C GLN A 96 16.22 1.81 -12.88
N ALA A 97 16.08 0.55 -13.30
CA ALA A 97 16.65 0.06 -14.55
C ALA A 97 15.93 0.66 -15.75
N SER A 98 14.60 0.64 -15.74
CA SER A 98 13.78 1.21 -16.81
C SER A 98 13.43 2.68 -16.59
N LYS A 99 13.82 3.28 -15.45
CA LYS A 99 13.44 4.64 -15.01
C LYS A 99 11.92 4.84 -15.03
N THR A 100 11.18 3.81 -14.61
CA THR A 100 9.73 3.76 -14.71
C THR A 100 9.08 3.81 -13.33
N VAL A 101 8.09 4.70 -13.19
CA VAL A 101 7.14 4.63 -12.07
C VAL A 101 6.12 3.55 -12.39
N LYS A 102 6.05 2.52 -11.54
CA LYS A 102 5.05 1.47 -11.62
C LYS A 102 3.91 1.78 -10.64
N LEU A 103 2.67 1.67 -11.12
CA LEU A 103 1.45 1.88 -10.35
C LEU A 103 0.65 0.57 -10.33
N GLY A 104 0.06 0.23 -9.18
CA GLY A 104 -0.75 -0.98 -9.03
C GLY A 104 0.08 -2.27 -8.92
N TYR A 105 -0.52 -3.40 -9.30
CA TYR A 105 -0.02 -4.77 -9.12
C TYR A 105 1.48 -5.01 -9.45
N SER A 106 2.05 -4.25 -10.40
CA SER A 106 3.46 -4.42 -10.80
C SER A 106 4.46 -3.56 -10.02
N ALA A 107 4.00 -2.70 -9.11
CA ALA A 107 4.83 -1.76 -8.35
C ALA A 107 5.76 -2.44 -7.33
N ALA A 108 5.36 -3.61 -6.80
CA ALA A 108 6.11 -4.35 -5.79
C ALA A 108 7.02 -5.45 -6.37
N LEU A 109 7.10 -5.62 -7.70
CA LEU A 109 7.89 -6.68 -8.32
C LEU A 109 9.24 -6.14 -8.87
N PRO A 110 10.31 -6.20 -8.07
CA PRO A 110 11.63 -6.59 -8.51
C PRO A 110 11.81 -8.10 -8.33
N GLY A 111 12.30 -8.77 -9.37
CA GLY A 111 12.75 -10.16 -9.32
C GLY A 111 14.03 -10.32 -8.50
N ASP A 112 13.96 -10.06 -7.18
CA ASP A 112 15.04 -10.27 -6.23
C ASP A 112 14.51 -11.01 -4.99
N GLY A 113 14.34 -12.33 -5.13
CA GLY A 113 14.68 -13.32 -4.10
C GLY A 113 14.28 -13.10 -2.64
N LYS A 114 13.06 -12.64 -2.34
CA LYS A 114 12.42 -12.82 -1.01
C LYS A 114 11.36 -13.92 -1.09
N PRO A 115 11.33 -14.86 -0.13
CA PRO A 115 10.39 -15.99 -0.18
C PRO A 115 8.98 -15.45 0.04
N GLY A 116 8.10 -15.63 -0.96
CA GLY A 116 6.68 -15.32 -0.83
C GLY A 116 6.03 -14.79 -2.10
N SER A 117 6.74 -13.99 -2.91
CA SER A 117 6.21 -13.52 -4.20
C SER A 117 6.53 -14.50 -5.32
N GLY A 118 6.14 -15.76 -5.12
CA GLY A 118 6.15 -16.75 -6.19
C GLY A 118 4.97 -16.49 -7.10
N GLY A 119 5.18 -15.80 -8.22
CA GLY A 119 4.47 -16.21 -9.43
C GLY A 119 4.86 -17.67 -9.65
N ILE A 120 4.02 -18.56 -9.15
CA ILE A 120 4.21 -19.99 -9.25
C ILE A 120 4.03 -20.38 -10.71
N GLY A 121 5.14 -20.41 -11.45
CA GLY A 121 5.23 -21.16 -12.70
C GLY A 121 5.18 -22.63 -12.35
N PHE A 122 4.00 -23.22 -12.33
CA PHE A 122 3.84 -24.66 -12.27
C PHE A 122 3.65 -25.20 -13.69
N GLU A 123 4.36 -26.27 -14.02
CA GLU A 123 4.11 -27.04 -15.24
C GLU A 123 2.65 -27.47 -15.26
N GLU A 124 2.00 -27.28 -16.41
CA GLU A 124 0.65 -27.79 -16.68
C GLU A 124 0.68 -29.31 -16.51
N THR A 125 0.06 -29.82 -15.44
CA THR A 125 -0.10 -31.26 -15.19
C THR A 125 -1.57 -31.59 -15.09
N ASP A 126 -1.97 -32.78 -15.56
CA ASP A 126 -3.35 -33.29 -15.50
C ASP A 126 -3.88 -33.50 -14.05
N ASN A 127 -3.13 -33.10 -13.02
CA ASN A 127 -3.53 -33.18 -11.62
C ASN A 127 -3.68 -31.77 -11.01
N PRO A 128 -4.91 -31.28 -10.79
CA PRO A 128 -5.16 -29.93 -10.27
C PRO A 128 -4.75 -29.76 -8.80
N SER A 129 -4.33 -30.84 -8.13
CA SER A 129 -3.76 -30.83 -6.78
C SER A 129 -2.23 -30.90 -6.75
N ALA A 130 -1.57 -31.02 -7.91
CA ALA A 130 -0.11 -31.09 -7.97
C ALA A 130 0.52 -29.80 -7.40
N GLY A 131 1.41 -29.94 -6.43
CA GLY A 131 2.11 -28.82 -5.78
C GLY A 131 1.37 -28.16 -4.60
N LEU A 132 0.05 -28.39 -4.41
CA LEU A 132 -0.66 -27.84 -3.24
C LEU A 132 -0.17 -28.44 -1.93
N THR A 133 0.08 -29.75 -1.91
CA THR A 133 0.56 -30.45 -0.72
C THR A 133 1.98 -30.05 -0.31
N ASP A 134 2.72 -29.41 -1.20
CA ASP A 134 4.07 -28.91 -0.93
C ASP A 134 4.04 -27.53 -0.25
N LEU A 135 2.90 -26.84 -0.31
CA LEU A 135 2.69 -25.61 0.45
C LEU A 135 2.59 -25.93 1.94
N PRO A 136 3.04 -25.03 2.83
CA PRO A 136 2.88 -25.25 4.26
C PRO A 136 1.41 -25.06 4.69
N LEU A 137 1.04 -25.60 5.85
CA LEU A 137 -0.28 -25.37 6.47
C LEU A 137 -0.41 -23.96 7.07
N LYS A 138 0.74 -23.35 7.40
CA LYS A 138 0.89 -22.02 7.98
C LYS A 138 2.22 -21.43 7.52
N ALA A 139 2.26 -20.14 7.27
CA ALA A 139 3.46 -19.43 6.83
C ALA A 139 3.88 -18.39 7.87
N VAL A 140 4.06 -18.83 9.12
CA VAL A 140 4.42 -17.97 10.26
C VAL A 140 5.69 -17.16 9.94
N GLY A 141 5.61 -15.85 10.16
CA GLY A 141 6.67 -14.89 9.84
C GLY A 141 6.56 -14.26 8.45
N SER A 142 5.74 -14.81 7.55
CA SER A 142 5.45 -14.19 6.25
C SER A 142 4.73 -12.85 6.43
N VAL A 143 5.04 -11.90 5.54
CA VAL A 143 4.54 -10.51 5.62
C VAL A 143 3.88 -10.12 4.30
N ALA A 144 2.64 -9.69 4.39
CA ALA A 144 1.90 -8.94 3.37
C ALA A 144 1.44 -7.63 4.03
N ALA A 145 2.35 -6.67 4.11
CA ALA A 145 2.23 -5.51 4.98
C ALA A 145 0.90 -4.76 4.76
N PRO A 146 0.12 -4.45 5.82
CA PRO A 146 0.52 -4.44 7.23
C PRO A 146 0.27 -5.74 7.99
N PHE A 147 -0.02 -6.85 7.30
CA PHE A 147 -0.30 -8.13 7.91
C PHE A 147 0.97 -8.98 8.02
N GLN A 148 1.21 -9.52 9.20
CA GLN A 148 2.22 -10.53 9.44
C GLN A 148 1.55 -11.80 9.96
N GLU A 149 1.82 -12.93 9.34
CA GLU A 149 1.32 -14.21 9.85
C GLU A 149 2.06 -14.58 11.14
N VAL A 150 1.30 -14.92 12.16
CA VAL A 150 1.77 -15.35 13.48
C VAL A 150 1.28 -16.77 13.77
N GLU A 151 1.75 -17.35 14.88
CA GLU A 151 1.24 -18.64 15.32
C GLU A 151 -0.29 -18.62 15.46
N PRO A 152 -1.00 -19.66 15.00
CA PRO A 152 -2.46 -19.72 15.07
C PRO A 152 -2.96 -19.52 16.50
N ILE A 153 -3.92 -18.62 16.65
CA ILE A 153 -4.61 -18.36 17.91
C ILE A 153 -6.03 -18.94 17.78
N PRO A 154 -6.39 -19.97 18.56
CA PRO A 154 -7.76 -20.48 18.60
C PRO A 154 -8.72 -19.43 19.15
N THR A 155 -9.90 -19.33 18.56
CA THR A 155 -10.93 -18.34 18.95
C THR A 155 -12.20 -18.97 19.51
N ASP A 156 -12.25 -20.30 19.64
CA ASP A 156 -13.43 -21.04 20.08
C ASP A 156 -13.78 -20.82 21.56
N ASP A 157 -12.79 -20.47 22.39
CA ASP A 157 -12.94 -20.23 23.84
C ASP A 157 -13.05 -18.73 24.21
N MET A 158 -13.20 -17.83 23.23
CA MET A 158 -13.21 -16.38 23.48
C MET A 158 -14.61 -15.89 23.88
N ASP A 159 -14.87 -15.81 25.19
CA ASP A 159 -16.17 -15.43 25.75
C ASP A 159 -16.57 -13.95 25.61
N ARG A 160 -15.62 -13.03 25.35
CA ARG A 160 -15.89 -11.57 25.25
C ARG A 160 -14.90 -10.87 24.31
N GLY A 161 -15.39 -9.91 23.52
CA GLY A 161 -14.55 -8.99 22.72
C GLY A 161 -14.21 -9.46 21.30
N ILE A 162 -14.91 -10.47 20.78
CA ILE A 162 -14.73 -10.93 19.40
C ILE A 162 -15.58 -10.12 18.42
N SER A 163 -14.97 -9.68 17.33
CA SER A 163 -15.68 -9.11 16.18
C SER A 163 -15.53 -10.05 15.00
N TYR A 164 -16.64 -10.56 14.48
CA TYR A 164 -16.60 -11.35 13.25
C TYR A 164 -16.20 -10.47 12.07
N ALA A 165 -15.02 -10.73 11.54
CA ALA A 165 -14.53 -10.23 10.27
C ALA A 165 -15.22 -10.96 9.11
N ILE A 166 -15.41 -12.26 9.26
CA ILE A 166 -16.26 -13.11 8.40
C ILE A 166 -17.14 -13.92 9.36
N ALA A 167 -18.46 -13.74 9.29
CA ALA A 167 -19.40 -14.53 10.07
C ALA A 167 -19.26 -16.01 9.69
N PRO A 168 -19.54 -16.96 10.60
CA PRO A 168 -19.55 -18.38 10.27
C PRO A 168 -20.43 -18.64 9.05
N THR A 169 -19.80 -19.11 7.98
CA THR A 169 -20.42 -19.26 6.66
C THR A 169 -20.09 -20.65 6.11
N ASP A 170 -21.12 -21.39 5.75
CA ASP A 170 -20.98 -22.58 4.90
C ASP A 170 -21.12 -22.15 3.44
N TYR A 171 -20.12 -22.49 2.63
CA TYR A 171 -20.00 -22.05 1.23
C TYR A 171 -19.82 -23.27 0.32
N THR A 172 -20.67 -23.36 -0.71
CA THR A 172 -20.60 -24.38 -1.75
C THR A 172 -20.71 -23.71 -3.12
N SER A 173 -19.68 -23.83 -3.97
CA SER A 173 -19.65 -23.19 -5.29
C SER A 173 -18.61 -23.82 -6.23
N GLN A 174 -18.81 -23.64 -7.54
CA GLN A 174 -17.81 -23.91 -8.59
C GLN A 174 -16.80 -22.76 -8.75
N GLU A 175 -16.93 -21.71 -7.96
CA GLU A 175 -15.99 -20.61 -7.89
C GLU A 175 -15.29 -20.62 -6.53
N GLY A 176 -14.02 -20.20 -6.52
CA GLY A 176 -13.28 -19.95 -5.30
C GLY A 176 -14.01 -18.94 -4.41
N TYR A 177 -13.81 -19.06 -3.10
CA TYR A 177 -14.25 -18.07 -2.14
C TYR A 177 -13.19 -16.97 -2.10
N GLU A 178 -13.57 -15.72 -2.29
CA GLU A 178 -12.68 -14.58 -2.11
C GLU A 178 -13.42 -13.47 -1.36
N ASN A 179 -12.75 -12.90 -0.35
CA ASN A 179 -13.28 -11.76 0.39
C ASN A 179 -12.14 -10.84 0.84
N ALA A 180 -12.35 -9.53 0.69
CA ALA A 180 -11.43 -8.48 1.13
C ALA A 180 -12.01 -7.80 2.38
N VAL A 181 -11.58 -8.24 3.55
CA VAL A 181 -12.21 -7.85 4.82
C VAL A 181 -11.53 -6.61 5.41
N PRO A 182 -12.24 -5.50 5.64
CA PRO A 182 -11.65 -4.31 6.25
C PRO A 182 -11.33 -4.55 7.72
N MET A 183 -10.06 -4.39 8.11
CA MET A 183 -9.63 -4.54 9.50
C MET A 183 -9.83 -3.25 10.27
N SER A 184 -10.73 -3.27 11.25
CA SER A 184 -11.08 -2.09 12.04
C SER A 184 -10.19 -1.99 13.28
N VAL A 185 -9.59 -0.82 13.52
CA VAL A 185 -8.71 -0.60 14.69
C VAL A 185 -9.42 -0.86 16.02
N GLY A 186 -10.72 -0.60 16.09
CA GLY A 186 -11.52 -0.83 17.31
C GLY A 186 -11.78 -2.30 17.65
N ASN A 187 -11.52 -3.22 16.72
CA ASN A 187 -11.82 -4.65 16.87
C ASN A 187 -10.58 -5.47 17.24
N GLY A 188 -9.42 -4.83 17.38
CA GLY A 188 -8.16 -5.43 17.79
C GLY A 188 -7.15 -5.70 16.69
N GLU A 189 -5.96 -6.11 17.09
CA GLU A 189 -4.76 -6.21 16.25
C GLU A 189 -4.50 -7.62 15.70
N TYR A 190 -5.30 -8.61 16.06
CA TYR A 190 -5.21 -9.97 15.54
C TYR A 190 -6.46 -10.34 14.76
N CYS A 191 -6.29 -11.12 13.70
CA CYS A 191 -7.39 -11.75 12.99
C CYS A 191 -7.07 -13.23 12.72
N SER A 192 -7.90 -14.13 13.27
CA SER A 192 -7.80 -15.56 13.04
C SER A 192 -8.84 -16.00 12.02
N VAL A 193 -8.39 -16.64 10.95
CA VAL A 193 -9.23 -17.19 9.89
C VAL A 193 -9.19 -18.70 10.00
N THR A 194 -10.35 -19.31 10.21
CA THR A 194 -10.53 -20.75 10.33
C THR A 194 -11.35 -21.25 9.15
N VAL A 195 -10.81 -22.24 8.44
CA VAL A 195 -11.46 -22.87 7.29
C VAL A 195 -11.48 -24.38 7.49
N THR A 196 -12.65 -24.98 7.32
CA THR A 196 -12.84 -26.44 7.22
C THR A 196 -13.08 -26.80 5.77
N ASN A 197 -12.23 -27.67 5.23
CA ASN A 197 -12.38 -28.23 3.88
C ASN A 197 -13.21 -29.53 3.96
N HIS A 198 -14.41 -29.53 3.37
CA HIS A 198 -15.28 -30.72 3.34
C HIS A 198 -15.08 -31.59 2.10
N ASN A 199 -14.17 -31.20 1.21
CA ASN A 199 -13.91 -31.90 -0.05
C ASN A 199 -12.94 -33.07 0.15
N SER A 200 -12.88 -33.94 -0.85
CA SER A 200 -11.96 -35.09 -0.92
C SER A 200 -10.56 -34.73 -1.44
N TYR A 201 -10.34 -33.46 -1.81
CA TYR A 201 -9.10 -32.93 -2.37
C TYR A 201 -8.61 -31.69 -1.57
N PRO A 202 -7.29 -31.39 -1.59
CA PRO A 202 -6.74 -30.22 -0.91
C PRO A 202 -7.16 -28.91 -1.61
N LEU A 203 -7.24 -27.82 -0.84
CA LEU A 203 -7.57 -26.48 -1.32
C LEU A 203 -6.42 -25.51 -1.10
N LEU A 204 -6.28 -24.53 -1.99
CA LEU A 204 -5.39 -23.40 -1.83
C LEU A 204 -6.00 -22.45 -0.80
N PHE A 205 -5.21 -22.01 0.16
CA PHE A 205 -5.65 -21.03 1.16
C PHE A 205 -4.71 -19.84 1.17
N THR A 206 -5.23 -18.72 0.68
CA THR A 206 -4.51 -17.47 0.51
C THR A 206 -4.97 -16.47 1.56
N LEU A 207 -4.01 -15.95 2.31
CA LEU A 207 -4.18 -14.75 3.12
C LEU A 207 -3.26 -13.67 2.59
N GLY A 208 -3.60 -12.40 2.80
CA GLY A 208 -2.77 -11.34 2.28
C GLY A 208 -3.33 -9.94 2.50
N ARG A 209 -2.77 -8.97 1.78
CA ARG A 209 -3.34 -7.64 1.70
C ARG A 209 -4.03 -7.47 0.35
N ALA A 210 -5.30 -7.08 0.38
CA ALA A 210 -6.00 -6.60 -0.80
C ALA A 210 -5.81 -5.09 -0.94
N TYR A 211 -5.48 -4.65 -2.16
CA TYR A 211 -5.45 -3.25 -2.59
C TYR A 211 -6.69 -2.96 -3.43
N ASN A 212 -6.90 -1.69 -3.80
CA ASN A 212 -7.92 -1.37 -4.81
C ASN A 212 -7.58 -1.96 -6.19
N GLN A 213 -6.29 -2.19 -6.46
CA GLN A 213 -5.82 -2.88 -7.67
C GLN A 213 -4.66 -3.84 -7.32
N GLY A 214 -5.00 -5.11 -7.15
CA GLY A 214 -4.06 -6.19 -6.85
C GLY A 214 -4.01 -6.60 -5.39
N SER A 215 -3.08 -7.50 -5.07
CA SER A 215 -2.92 -8.12 -3.76
C SER A 215 -1.46 -8.49 -3.49
N ASP A 216 -1.06 -8.47 -2.22
CA ASP A 216 0.13 -9.19 -1.74
C ASP A 216 -0.36 -10.49 -1.08
N GLU A 217 0.14 -11.64 -1.53
CA GLU A 217 -0.45 -12.94 -1.21
C GLU A 217 0.51 -13.88 -0.47
N ILE A 218 -0.04 -14.63 0.49
CA ILE A 218 0.64 -15.65 1.28
C ILE A 218 -0.10 -16.97 1.10
N TYR A 219 0.50 -17.84 0.30
CA TYR A 219 -0.06 -19.13 -0.08
C TYR A 219 0.23 -20.23 0.95
N THR A 220 -0.82 -20.97 1.29
CA THR A 220 -0.80 -22.20 2.10
C THR A 220 -1.80 -23.18 1.50
N HIS A 221 -1.95 -24.36 2.07
CA HIS A 221 -3.03 -25.28 1.70
C HIS A 221 -3.86 -25.74 2.89
N ILE A 222 -5.06 -26.23 2.58
CA ILE A 222 -5.95 -26.94 3.50
C ILE A 222 -6.10 -28.37 2.99
N PRO A 223 -5.58 -29.39 3.69
CA PRO A 223 -5.77 -30.76 3.26
C PRO A 223 -7.25 -31.17 3.19
N ALA A 224 -7.55 -32.21 2.40
CA ALA A 224 -8.88 -32.78 2.29
C ALA A 224 -9.45 -33.19 3.66
N GLY A 225 -10.70 -32.80 3.94
CA GLY A 225 -11.39 -33.13 5.20
C GLY A 225 -10.80 -32.47 6.46
N GLN A 226 -9.84 -31.54 6.33
CA GLN A 226 -9.16 -30.93 7.49
C GLN A 226 -9.65 -29.51 7.78
N THR A 227 -9.43 -29.09 9.02
CA THR A 227 -9.63 -27.70 9.45
C THR A 227 -8.27 -27.05 9.68
N VAL A 228 -8.05 -25.87 9.10
CA VAL A 228 -6.84 -25.07 9.28
C VAL A 228 -7.24 -23.70 9.83
N THR A 229 -6.51 -23.26 10.85
CA THR A 229 -6.59 -21.88 11.36
C THR A 229 -5.27 -21.18 11.10
N ARG A 230 -5.34 -20.01 10.47
CA ARG A 230 -4.21 -19.09 10.30
C ARG A 230 -4.51 -17.79 11.02
N THR A 231 -3.50 -17.11 11.53
CA THR A 231 -3.68 -15.86 12.27
C THR A 231 -2.70 -14.82 11.76
N VAL A 232 -3.23 -13.63 11.48
CA VAL A 232 -2.41 -12.47 11.13
C VAL A 232 -2.45 -11.45 12.26
N LYS A 233 -1.30 -10.86 12.53
CA LYS A 233 -1.18 -9.62 13.31
C LYS A 233 -1.21 -8.46 12.32
N PHE A 234 -2.07 -7.49 12.61
CA PHE A 234 -2.21 -6.24 11.91
C PHE A 234 -1.43 -5.16 12.65
N GLU A 235 -0.47 -4.53 11.98
CA GLU A 235 0.22 -3.34 12.52
C GLU A 235 -0.42 -2.07 11.98
N LYS A 236 -0.87 -1.21 12.90
CA LYS A 236 -1.51 0.05 12.55
C LYS A 236 -0.46 1.02 11.99
N ASP A 237 -0.68 1.49 10.76
CA ASP A 237 -0.07 2.72 10.28
C ASP A 237 -0.94 3.90 10.76
N PRO A 238 -0.43 4.77 11.66
CA PRO A 238 -1.18 5.94 12.13
C PRO A 238 -1.50 6.96 11.04
N ASN A 239 -0.83 6.88 9.88
CA ASN A 239 -1.02 7.78 8.75
C ASN A 239 -1.88 7.16 7.63
N ALA A 240 -2.33 5.91 7.78
CA ALA A 240 -3.20 5.28 6.81
C ALA A 240 -4.61 5.90 6.89
N LEU A 241 -5.07 6.44 5.77
CA LEU A 241 -6.38 7.10 5.64
C LEU A 241 -7.52 6.11 5.35
N THR A 242 -7.19 4.86 5.01
CA THR A 242 -8.14 3.77 4.83
C THR A 242 -7.79 2.60 5.74
N SER A 243 -8.80 1.83 6.16
CA SER A 243 -8.57 0.57 6.86
C SER A 243 -8.04 -0.46 5.87
N PRO A 244 -6.88 -1.09 6.14
CA PRO A 244 -6.34 -2.10 5.24
C PRO A 244 -7.27 -3.30 5.17
N LYS A 245 -7.36 -3.90 3.98
CA LYS A 245 -8.22 -5.05 3.72
C LYS A 245 -7.40 -6.33 3.78
N LEU A 246 -7.77 -7.23 4.68
CA LEU A 246 -7.25 -8.59 4.72
C LEU A 246 -7.88 -9.38 3.57
N LEU A 247 -7.06 -9.82 2.63
CA LEU A 247 -7.48 -10.78 1.62
C LEU A 247 -7.65 -12.14 2.28
N VAL A 248 -8.80 -12.78 2.06
CA VAL A 248 -9.08 -14.16 2.44
C VAL A 248 -9.62 -14.87 1.20
N ALA A 249 -8.82 -15.77 0.65
CA ALA A 249 -9.19 -16.54 -0.54
C ALA A 249 -9.01 -18.04 -0.29
N VAL A 250 -9.98 -18.83 -0.73
CA VAL A 250 -9.93 -20.30 -0.71
C VAL A 250 -10.36 -20.79 -2.08
N GLY A 251 -9.57 -21.65 -2.70
CA GLY A 251 -9.88 -22.14 -4.03
C GLY A 251 -9.08 -23.37 -4.41
N TYR A 252 -9.00 -23.60 -5.71
CA TYR A 252 -8.28 -24.70 -6.34
C TYR A 252 -7.72 -24.19 -7.67
N TYR A 253 -6.75 -24.91 -8.25
CA TYR A 253 -6.14 -24.48 -9.51
C TYR A 253 -7.03 -24.76 -10.73
N GLU A 254 -7.81 -25.85 -10.72
CA GLU A 254 -8.82 -26.14 -11.75
C GLU A 254 -10.11 -26.68 -11.15
N ALA A 255 -11.25 -26.25 -11.71
CA ALA A 255 -12.58 -26.66 -11.25
C ALA A 255 -12.88 -28.09 -11.69
N ILE A 256 -12.73 -29.04 -10.78
CA ILE A 256 -13.13 -30.44 -10.99
C ILE A 256 -14.51 -30.75 -10.39
N GLU A 257 -14.85 -30.14 -9.25
CA GLU A 257 -16.10 -30.32 -8.52
C GLU A 257 -16.45 -29.04 -7.72
N ASP A 258 -17.68 -28.95 -7.20
CA ASP A 258 -18.10 -27.86 -6.33
C ASP A 258 -17.24 -27.85 -5.05
N MET A 259 -16.54 -26.75 -4.76
CA MET A 259 -15.84 -26.56 -3.50
C MET A 259 -16.84 -26.35 -2.38
N HIS A 260 -16.76 -27.18 -1.35
CA HIS A 260 -17.51 -27.06 -0.10
C HIS A 260 -16.60 -26.76 1.09
N ILE A 261 -16.79 -25.60 1.73
CA ILE A 261 -16.03 -25.18 2.92
C ILE A 261 -16.94 -24.58 4.00
N SER A 262 -16.51 -24.65 5.25
CA SER A 262 -16.98 -23.76 6.32
C SER A 262 -15.89 -22.76 6.65
N ILE A 263 -16.21 -21.47 6.70
CA ILE A 263 -15.24 -20.41 6.96
C ILE A 263 -15.76 -19.43 8.02
N LYS A 264 -14.85 -18.99 8.90
CA LYS A 264 -15.06 -17.85 9.79
C LYS A 264 -13.77 -17.06 9.96
N ALA A 265 -13.89 -15.77 10.23
CA ALA A 265 -12.77 -14.93 10.62
C ALA A 265 -13.14 -14.06 11.81
N VAL A 266 -12.28 -14.02 12.80
CA VAL A 266 -12.51 -13.30 14.06
C VAL A 266 -11.36 -12.33 14.30
N GLN A 267 -11.69 -11.06 14.44
CA GLN A 267 -10.77 -10.01 14.84
C GLN A 267 -10.88 -9.78 16.36
N PHE A 268 -9.74 -9.66 17.04
CA PHE A 268 -9.65 -9.52 18.50
C PHE A 268 -8.33 -8.87 18.94
N SER A 269 -8.28 -8.47 20.22
CA SER A 269 -7.06 -8.08 20.93
C SER A 269 -6.62 -9.18 21.90
N LYS A 270 -5.31 -9.26 22.18
CA LYS A 270 -4.73 -10.25 23.10
C LYS A 270 -4.61 -9.73 24.53
#